data_AF-A0A969RGP6-F1
#
_entry.id   AF-A0A969RGP6-F1
#
_cell.length_a   1.000
_cell.length_b   1.000
_cell.length_c   1.000
_cell.angle_alpha   90.00
_cell.angle_beta   90.00
_cell.angle_gamma   90.00
#
_symmetry.space_group_name_H-M   'P 1'
#
loop_
_entity.id
_entity.type
_entity.pdbx_description
1 polymer ?
#
loop_
_entity_poly.entity_id
_entity_poly.type
_entity_poly.pdbx_seq_one_letter_code
_entity_poly.pdbx_strand_id
1 'polypeptide(L)'
;MSEKHKVLIAVPSYRQAEAWKKVGTPPSSDDFSEELQQFREASSGSFILVSRVDGIDLPHDTCRVMILDELPTGASTLEKFQWDTLDMKNFRATKVSNQIIQLFGRINRGRNDYGAFIINGRSLSNWLKNDRKLALLPELLRKQVRLGLYLHEQQRLSDASQLADVIDSVLSRNPSWIDFYGESINEMGLDGEASERTQQIEERMTQAALAEVRFISAIWDRNYAAARQELEAVIQETARADEKLSGWHNLWLGMCLECEEDYEAAQEEYLRAYQRLAKKVIVSKSISGVSHDATAIMPELTDFERQIDLIAERKSPEGYQKTFQRLRTSVAGLDDSTASIPQQEEALRALGEYLGFASTRPDNDDGTGPDVFWVDENAQKCLAFELKTGKKEDPTYYKKDVEQGHDHLEWIKQNYSNYLCLGLVYVGSYGKRDKAANPSSEMYLCDISVLAAIRNQLISGIEDLRAITPTQRRSKVTEFCSGLQWKLEGIASKVKVKSMQNLDVSS
;
A
#
# COMPACT_ATOMS: atom_id res chain seq x y z
N MET A 1 33.77 -4.74 36.24
CA MET A 1 32.30 -4.56 36.07
C MET A 1 31.52 -5.82 36.37
N SER A 2 31.81 -6.98 35.75
CA SER A 2 31.10 -8.24 36.02
C SER A 2 31.18 -8.74 37.47
N GLU A 3 32.19 -8.31 38.23
CA GLU A 3 32.30 -8.56 39.68
C GLU A 3 31.28 -7.78 40.53
N LYS A 4 30.73 -6.67 40.01
CA LYS A 4 29.79 -5.80 40.73
C LYS A 4 28.38 -5.81 40.14
N HIS A 5 28.27 -6.07 38.84
CA HIS A 5 27.01 -6.01 38.09
C HIS A 5 26.87 -7.21 37.15
N LYS A 6 25.63 -7.53 36.79
CA LYS A 6 25.34 -8.46 35.71
C LYS A 6 25.57 -7.80 34.35
N VAL A 7 26.36 -8.44 33.51
CA VAL A 7 26.75 -7.95 32.18
C VAL A 7 26.37 -8.97 31.12
N LEU A 8 25.51 -8.57 30.19
CA LEU A 8 25.21 -9.36 28.99
C LEU A 8 26.21 -9.00 27.88
N ILE A 9 26.87 -9.98 27.29
CA ILE A 9 27.83 -9.77 26.20
C ILE A 9 27.27 -10.45 24.96
N ALA A 10 26.77 -9.66 24.01
CA ALA A 10 26.26 -10.17 22.74
C ALA A 10 27.38 -10.16 21.70
N VAL A 11 27.70 -11.36 21.18
CA VAL A 11 28.72 -11.58 20.14
C VAL A 11 28.09 -12.25 18.91
N PRO A 12 28.63 -12.05 17.71
CA PRO A 12 27.99 -12.51 16.48
C PRO A 12 28.24 -14.00 16.17
N SER A 13 29.32 -14.57 16.70
CA SER A 13 29.73 -15.95 16.45
C SER A 13 30.57 -16.54 17.60
N TYR A 14 30.59 -17.86 17.73
CA TYR A 14 31.43 -18.56 18.71
C TYR A 14 32.92 -18.22 18.55
N ARG A 15 33.38 -18.01 17.31
CA ARG A 15 34.75 -17.59 17.04
C ARG A 15 35.08 -16.22 17.66
N GLN A 16 34.13 -15.29 17.65
CA GLN A 16 34.32 -13.98 18.28
C GLN A 16 34.19 -14.04 19.80
N ALA A 17 33.41 -14.99 20.33
CA ALA A 17 33.31 -15.23 21.77
C ALA A 17 34.67 -15.57 22.42
N GLU A 18 35.62 -16.16 21.67
CA GLU A 18 36.97 -16.46 22.18
C GLU A 18 37.72 -15.23 22.72
N ALA A 19 37.44 -14.03 22.20
CA ALA A 19 38.02 -12.79 22.72
C ALA A 19 37.60 -12.51 24.18
N TRP A 20 36.47 -13.08 24.61
CA TRP A 20 35.87 -12.91 25.93
C TRP A 20 36.14 -14.07 26.89
N LYS A 21 36.97 -15.05 26.51
CA LYS A 21 37.26 -16.26 27.30
C LYS A 21 37.77 -16.00 28.72
N LYS A 22 38.38 -14.84 28.95
CA LYS A 22 38.84 -14.41 30.28
C LYS A 22 37.70 -13.97 31.21
N VAL A 23 36.56 -13.62 30.64
CA VAL A 23 35.38 -13.08 31.33
C VAL A 23 34.30 -14.16 31.47
N GLY A 24 34.15 -15.02 30.46
CA GLY A 24 33.27 -16.18 30.51
C GLY A 24 33.35 -17.01 29.23
N THR A 25 32.54 -18.06 29.16
CA THR A 25 32.32 -18.87 27.96
C THR A 25 30.85 -18.84 27.58
N PRO A 26 30.50 -18.85 26.28
CA PRO A 26 29.12 -18.98 25.89
C PRO A 26 28.57 -20.37 26.28
N PRO A 27 27.32 -20.46 26.76
CA PRO A 27 26.69 -21.73 27.08
C PRO A 27 26.59 -22.64 25.85
N SER A 28 26.59 -23.94 26.08
CA SER A 28 26.23 -24.92 25.05
C SER A 28 24.72 -24.84 24.73
N SER A 29 24.27 -25.46 23.64
CA SER A 29 22.83 -25.53 23.33
C SER A 29 22.03 -26.25 24.41
N ASP A 30 22.64 -27.27 25.02
CA ASP A 30 21.97 -28.17 25.96
C ASP A 30 21.89 -27.54 27.36
N ASP A 31 22.92 -26.76 27.73
CA ASP A 31 23.03 -26.10 29.03
C ASP A 31 22.43 -24.68 29.02
N PHE A 32 22.03 -24.18 27.85
CA PHE A 32 21.61 -22.80 27.63
C PHE A 32 20.57 -22.30 28.65
N SER A 33 19.51 -23.07 28.85
CA SER A 33 18.40 -22.68 29.72
C SER A 33 18.80 -22.66 31.19
N GLU A 34 19.65 -23.61 31.60
CA GLU A 34 20.13 -23.71 32.96
C GLU A 34 21.10 -22.56 33.29
N GLU A 35 22.11 -22.34 32.45
CA GLU A 35 23.08 -21.26 32.64
C GLU A 35 22.41 -19.87 32.59
N LEU A 36 21.40 -19.68 31.73
CA LEU A 36 20.63 -18.44 31.70
C LEU A 36 19.86 -18.23 33.01
N GLN A 37 19.29 -19.28 33.60
CA GLN A 37 18.58 -19.18 34.86
C GLN A 37 19.55 -18.89 36.02
N GLN A 38 20.71 -19.55 36.04
CA GLN A 38 21.78 -19.26 37.00
C GLN A 38 22.23 -17.79 36.90
N PHE A 39 22.37 -17.25 35.69
CA PHE A 39 22.69 -15.83 35.49
C PHE A 39 21.59 -14.88 35.99
N ARG A 40 20.32 -15.24 35.83
CA ARG A 40 19.18 -14.45 36.34
C ARG A 40 19.21 -14.34 37.87
N GLU A 41 19.50 -15.44 38.54
CA GLU A 41 19.52 -15.55 40.00
C GLU A 41 20.79 -14.97 40.65
N ALA A 42 21.88 -14.87 39.89
CA ALA A 42 23.13 -14.30 40.37
C ALA A 42 23.00 -12.80 40.74
N SER A 43 23.80 -12.36 41.71
CA SER A 43 23.94 -10.93 42.08
C SER A 43 24.81 -10.15 41.08
N SER A 44 25.80 -10.83 40.51
CA SER A 44 26.79 -10.27 39.59
C SER A 44 27.33 -11.38 38.69
N GLY A 45 27.86 -11.03 37.53
CA GLY A 45 28.45 -12.01 36.61
C GLY A 45 28.36 -11.56 35.17
N SER A 46 28.75 -12.43 34.26
CA SER A 46 28.65 -12.19 32.82
C SER A 46 27.99 -13.35 32.12
N PHE A 47 27.15 -13.05 31.14
CA PHE A 47 26.54 -14.04 30.26
C PHE A 47 26.90 -13.71 28.81
N ILE A 48 27.52 -14.66 28.11
CA ILE A 48 27.93 -14.47 26.71
C ILE A 48 26.87 -15.09 25.81
N LEU A 49 26.23 -14.24 25.02
CA LEU A 49 25.21 -14.61 24.07
C LEU A 49 25.79 -14.63 22.65
N VAL A 50 25.81 -15.80 22.02
CA VAL A 50 26.25 -15.96 20.62
C VAL A 50 25.05 -15.99 19.68
N SER A 51 24.99 -15.04 18.74
CA SER A 51 24.00 -15.01 17.64
C SER A 51 22.52 -15.05 18.08
N ARG A 52 21.57 -15.28 17.14
CA ARG A 52 20.12 -15.22 17.39
C ARG A 52 19.67 -16.34 18.34
N VAL A 53 19.63 -16.05 19.63
CA VAL A 53 18.68 -16.74 20.53
C VAL A 53 17.49 -15.81 20.69
N ASP A 54 16.42 -16.12 19.95
CA ASP A 54 15.15 -15.42 20.07
C ASP A 54 14.54 -15.68 21.47
N GLY A 55 13.87 -14.67 22.03
CA GLY A 55 13.07 -14.84 23.25
C GLY A 55 13.80 -14.68 24.60
N ILE A 56 15.09 -14.32 24.63
CA ILE A 56 15.74 -13.95 25.90
C ILE A 56 15.29 -12.56 26.32
N ASP A 57 14.75 -12.49 27.53
CA ASP A 57 14.44 -11.25 28.22
C ASP A 57 15.18 -11.18 29.56
N LEU A 58 15.84 -10.05 29.80
CA LEU A 58 16.60 -9.75 31.01
C LEU A 58 16.28 -8.32 31.49
N PRO A 59 15.01 -8.01 31.81
CA PRO A 59 14.59 -6.66 32.15
C PRO A 59 14.97 -6.31 33.59
N HIS A 60 14.92 -5.01 33.92
CA HIS A 60 15.11 -4.53 35.29
C HIS A 60 16.43 -5.00 35.91
N ASP A 61 16.37 -5.49 37.15
CA ASP A 61 17.55 -5.91 37.92
C ASP A 61 18.12 -7.25 37.45
N THR A 62 17.53 -7.84 36.40
CA THR A 62 18.06 -9.03 35.76
C THR A 62 19.36 -8.72 35.02
N CYS A 63 19.41 -7.62 34.26
CA CYS A 63 20.64 -7.15 33.63
C CYS A 63 20.52 -5.67 33.28
N ARG A 64 21.50 -4.86 33.69
CA ARG A 64 21.51 -3.41 33.45
C ARG A 64 22.63 -2.96 32.51
N VAL A 65 23.56 -3.84 32.19
CA VAL A 65 24.71 -3.54 31.32
C VAL A 65 24.75 -4.54 30.18
N MET A 66 24.82 -4.04 28.96
CA MET A 66 24.98 -4.87 27.77
C MET A 66 26.16 -4.40 26.93
N ILE A 67 27.01 -5.34 26.52
CA ILE A 67 28.07 -5.13 25.54
C ILE A 67 27.60 -5.71 24.22
N LEU A 68 27.56 -4.87 23.19
CA LEU A 68 27.31 -5.25 21.81
C LEU A 68 28.65 -5.31 21.10
N ASP A 69 29.19 -6.51 20.89
CA ASP A 69 30.48 -6.71 20.27
C ASP A 69 30.32 -7.11 18.79
N GLU A 70 30.67 -6.19 17.90
CA GLU A 70 30.48 -6.26 16.45
C GLU A 70 29.01 -6.27 15.98
N LEU A 71 28.84 -6.13 14.65
CA LEU A 71 27.51 -6.12 14.04
C LEU A 71 26.91 -7.53 14.14
N PRO A 72 25.59 -7.68 14.43
CA PRO A 72 24.95 -8.97 14.42
C PRO A 72 25.15 -9.69 13.09
N THR A 73 25.60 -10.94 13.16
CA THR A 73 25.76 -11.81 12.00
C THR A 73 24.81 -12.99 12.09
N GLY A 74 24.25 -13.40 10.97
CA GLY A 74 23.26 -14.47 10.94
C GLY A 74 22.30 -14.26 9.78
N ALA A 75 22.58 -14.95 8.69
CA ALA A 75 21.81 -14.91 7.46
C ALA A 75 21.65 -16.32 6.92
N SER A 76 20.42 -16.68 6.60
CA SER A 76 20.10 -17.87 5.80
C SER A 76 20.79 -17.81 4.44
N THR A 77 20.91 -18.96 3.77
CA THR A 77 21.45 -19.00 2.40
C THR A 77 20.66 -18.10 1.44
N LEU A 78 19.34 -18.00 1.64
CA LEU A 78 18.49 -17.11 0.87
C LEU A 78 18.82 -15.63 1.14
N GLU A 79 18.94 -15.23 2.41
CA GLU A 79 19.32 -13.86 2.77
C GLU A 79 20.71 -13.50 2.20
N LYS A 80 21.68 -14.42 2.29
CA LYS A 80 23.01 -14.21 1.67
C LYS A 80 22.92 -14.04 0.15
N PHE A 81 22.09 -14.84 -0.52
CA PHE A 81 21.85 -14.67 -1.95
C PHE A 81 21.24 -13.30 -2.27
N GLN A 82 20.19 -12.90 -1.55
CA GLN A 82 19.55 -11.59 -1.71
C GLN A 82 20.53 -10.43 -1.46
N TRP A 83 21.37 -10.53 -0.44
CA TRP A 83 22.26 -9.44 -0.04
C TRP A 83 23.52 -9.37 -0.90
N ASP A 84 24.22 -10.49 -1.05
CA ASP A 84 25.56 -10.51 -1.63
C ASP A 84 25.48 -10.70 -3.15
N THR A 85 24.53 -11.52 -3.62
CA THR A 85 24.29 -11.67 -5.06
C THR A 85 23.41 -10.54 -5.54
N LEU A 86 22.16 -10.42 -5.09
CA LEU A 86 21.18 -9.48 -5.67
C LEU A 86 21.38 -8.00 -5.31
N ASP A 87 22.33 -7.70 -4.42
CA ASP A 87 22.64 -6.34 -3.95
C ASP A 87 21.46 -5.63 -3.28
N MET A 88 20.60 -6.38 -2.58
CA MET A 88 19.44 -5.85 -1.84
C MET A 88 19.88 -5.16 -0.53
N LYS A 89 20.64 -4.06 -0.65
CA LYS A 89 21.28 -3.37 0.49
C LYS A 89 20.28 -2.72 1.45
N ASN A 90 19.20 -2.14 0.93
CA ASN A 90 18.17 -1.47 1.74
C ASN A 90 17.38 -2.50 2.56
N PHE A 91 16.95 -3.60 1.93
CA PHE A 91 16.41 -4.77 2.62
C PHE A 91 17.36 -5.30 3.71
N ARG A 92 18.65 -5.47 3.40
CA ARG A 92 19.66 -5.87 4.39
C ARG A 92 19.75 -4.88 5.56
N ALA A 93 19.80 -3.58 5.27
CA ALA A 93 19.91 -2.54 6.30
C ALA A 93 18.71 -2.56 7.23
N THR A 94 17.50 -2.75 6.69
CA THR A 94 16.26 -2.87 7.46
C THR A 94 16.28 -4.09 8.38
N LYS A 95 16.69 -5.26 7.86
CA LYS A 95 16.84 -6.48 8.68
C LYS A 95 17.86 -6.32 9.80
N VAL A 96 19.01 -5.72 9.52
CA VAL A 96 20.05 -5.44 10.53
C VAL A 96 19.55 -4.42 11.56
N SER A 97 18.80 -3.40 11.13
CA SER A 97 18.17 -2.42 12.04
C SER A 97 17.26 -3.13 13.04
N ASN A 98 16.38 -4.01 12.56
CA ASN A 98 15.48 -4.79 13.42
C ASN A 98 16.24 -5.67 14.42
N GLN A 99 17.35 -6.29 14.01
CA GLN A 99 18.20 -7.05 14.93
C GLN A 99 18.85 -6.17 16.00
N ILE A 100 19.31 -4.97 15.64
CA ILE A 100 19.85 -4.01 16.60
C ILE A 100 18.76 -3.59 17.58
N ILE A 101 17.57 -3.21 17.11
CA ILE A 101 16.42 -2.82 17.95
C ILE A 101 16.08 -3.94 18.94
N GLN A 102 16.02 -5.19 18.47
CA GLN A 102 15.76 -6.35 19.32
C GLN A 102 16.84 -6.55 20.38
N LEU A 103 18.12 -6.35 20.04
CA LEU A 103 19.22 -6.45 20.99
C LEU A 103 19.12 -5.38 22.08
N PHE A 104 18.85 -4.13 21.71
CA PHE A 104 18.62 -3.05 22.66
C PHE A 104 17.40 -3.32 23.56
N GLY A 105 16.37 -3.98 23.04
CA GLY A 105 15.18 -4.38 23.79
C GLY A 105 15.38 -5.53 24.79
N ARG A 106 16.54 -6.19 24.84
CA ARG A 106 16.77 -7.35 25.74
C ARG A 106 16.95 -6.98 27.20
N ILE A 107 17.50 -5.80 27.48
CA ILE A 107 17.76 -5.30 28.84
C ILE A 107 16.95 -4.03 29.18
N ASN A 108 16.06 -3.62 28.29
CA ASN A 108 15.23 -2.44 28.47
C ASN A 108 13.81 -2.70 27.95
N ARG A 109 12.84 -2.87 28.87
CA ARG A 109 11.44 -3.21 28.53
C ARG A 109 10.39 -2.16 28.90
N GLY A 110 10.75 -0.96 29.35
CA GLY A 110 9.73 0.05 29.66
C GLY A 110 10.26 1.40 30.11
N ARG A 111 9.33 2.36 30.28
CA ARG A 111 9.63 3.77 30.64
C ARG A 111 10.40 3.95 31.94
N ASN A 112 10.30 2.98 32.87
CA ASN A 112 10.98 3.02 34.16
C ASN A 112 12.27 2.18 34.17
N ASP A 113 12.58 1.50 33.06
CA ASP A 113 13.75 0.67 32.92
C ASP A 113 14.94 1.50 32.43
N TYR A 114 16.13 1.17 32.88
CA TYR A 114 17.36 1.89 32.55
C TYR A 114 18.54 0.92 32.50
N GLY A 115 19.55 1.27 31.72
CA GLY A 115 20.74 0.47 31.54
C GLY A 115 21.77 1.17 30.69
N ALA A 116 22.97 0.60 30.67
CA ALA A 116 24.09 1.08 29.86
C ALA A 116 24.40 0.09 28.73
N PHE A 117 24.52 0.61 27.52
CA PHE A 117 24.94 -0.14 26.35
C PHE A 117 26.35 0.28 25.95
N ILE A 118 27.23 -0.71 25.78
CA ILE A 118 28.61 -0.50 25.35
C ILE A 118 28.72 -1.05 23.94
N ILE A 119 29.05 -0.18 22.99
CA ILE A 119 29.27 -0.56 21.59
C ILE A 119 30.75 -0.87 21.42
N ASN A 120 31.06 -2.14 21.20
CA ASN A 120 32.39 -2.60 20.83
C ASN A 120 32.38 -3.10 19.38
N GLY A 121 33.48 -2.91 18.65
CA GLY A 121 33.62 -3.41 17.28
C GLY A 121 33.41 -2.37 16.20
N ARG A 122 34.19 -2.52 15.12
CA ARG A 122 34.31 -1.54 14.05
C ARG A 122 33.08 -1.52 13.15
N SER A 123 32.49 -2.69 12.86
CA SER A 123 31.39 -2.77 11.90
C SER A 123 30.11 -2.17 12.47
N LEU A 124 29.78 -2.46 13.74
CA LEU A 124 28.62 -1.87 14.43
C LEU A 124 28.80 -0.36 14.61
N SER A 125 29.99 0.08 15.03
CA SER A 125 30.30 1.51 15.14
C SER A 125 30.13 2.25 13.81
N ASN A 126 30.66 1.70 12.72
CA ASN A 126 30.49 2.29 11.38
C ASN A 126 29.04 2.26 10.90
N TRP A 127 28.27 1.25 11.30
CA TRP A 127 26.84 1.16 10.97
C TRP A 127 26.05 2.27 11.69
N LEU A 128 26.28 2.45 12.99
CA LEU A 128 25.60 3.44 13.84
C LEU A 128 26.01 4.89 13.51
N LYS A 129 27.22 5.12 12.98
CA LYS A 129 27.67 6.42 12.49
C LYS A 129 27.10 6.83 11.12
N ASN A 130 26.45 5.91 10.40
CA ASN A 130 25.89 6.21 9.10
C ASN A 130 24.47 6.76 9.25
N ASP A 131 24.26 8.04 8.92
CA ASP A 131 22.96 8.71 9.12
C ASP A 131 21.78 8.00 8.45
N ARG A 132 21.96 7.46 7.24
CA ARG A 132 20.90 6.75 6.52
C ARG A 132 20.48 5.45 7.21
N LYS A 133 21.43 4.74 7.84
CA LYS A 133 21.16 3.51 8.58
C LYS A 133 20.61 3.80 9.97
N LEU A 134 21.20 4.79 10.64
CA LEU A 134 20.72 5.28 11.94
C LEU A 134 19.26 5.74 11.84
N ALA A 135 18.86 6.35 10.72
CA ALA A 135 17.47 6.75 10.47
C ALA A 135 16.46 5.58 10.52
N LEU A 136 16.89 4.34 10.30
CA LEU A 136 16.04 3.14 10.39
C LEU A 136 15.76 2.68 11.83
N LEU A 137 16.36 3.34 12.83
CA LEU A 137 16.13 3.05 14.24
C LEU A 137 15.04 3.98 14.82
N PRO A 138 14.30 3.55 15.86
CA PRO A 138 13.34 4.41 16.55
C PRO A 138 13.98 5.71 17.03
N GLU A 139 13.22 6.81 17.01
CA GLU A 139 13.69 8.15 17.41
C GLU A 139 14.51 8.17 18.70
N LEU A 140 13.99 7.56 19.77
CA LEU A 140 14.69 7.55 21.05
C LEU A 140 16.07 6.90 20.95
N LEU A 141 16.16 5.77 20.24
CA LEU A 141 17.41 5.04 20.06
C LEU A 141 18.40 5.84 19.20
N ARG A 142 17.92 6.56 18.18
CA ARG A 142 18.74 7.48 17.37
C ARG A 142 19.39 8.55 18.24
N LYS A 143 18.60 9.19 19.12
CA LYS A 143 19.07 10.22 20.05
C LYS A 143 20.07 9.65 21.06
N GLN A 144 19.80 8.47 21.62
CA GLN A 144 20.71 7.78 22.55
C GLN A 144 22.06 7.45 21.91
N VAL A 145 22.08 6.95 20.67
CA VAL A 145 23.31 6.67 19.93
C VAL A 145 24.11 7.94 19.67
N ARG A 146 23.44 9.03 19.27
CA ARG A 146 24.09 10.34 19.07
C ARG A 146 24.67 10.91 20.36
N LEU A 147 23.96 10.77 21.49
CA LEU A 147 24.47 11.17 22.79
C LEU A 147 25.71 10.37 23.18
N GLY A 148 25.72 9.05 22.96
CA GLY A 148 26.89 8.21 23.18
C GLY A 148 28.10 8.63 22.33
N LEU A 149 27.87 8.95 21.05
CA LEU A 149 28.90 9.47 20.15
C LEU A 149 29.45 10.82 20.63
N TYR A 150 28.57 11.74 21.05
CA TYR A 150 28.96 13.03 21.62
C TYR A 150 29.84 12.85 22.86
N LEU A 151 29.46 11.97 23.80
CA LEU A 151 30.27 11.70 25.00
C LEU A 151 31.65 11.11 24.66
N HIS A 152 31.71 10.27 23.63
CA HIS A 152 32.97 9.70 23.15
C HIS A 152 33.87 10.78 22.50
N GLU A 153 33.31 11.65 21.66
CA GLU A 153 34.05 12.71 20.95
C GLU A 153 34.54 13.83 21.87
N GLN A 154 33.77 14.16 22.92
CA GLN A 154 34.16 15.16 23.93
C GLN A 154 35.25 14.66 24.92
N GLN A 155 35.94 13.55 24.59
CA GLN A 155 37.02 12.92 25.37
C GLN A 155 36.66 12.47 26.80
N ARG A 156 35.38 12.47 27.17
CA ARG A 156 34.90 11.98 28.48
C ARG A 156 34.96 10.45 28.64
N LEU A 157 35.38 9.72 27.61
CA LEU A 157 35.46 8.25 27.59
C LEU A 157 36.79 7.78 26.98
N SER A 158 37.90 8.43 27.36
CA SER A 158 39.23 8.16 26.80
C SER A 158 39.95 6.97 27.45
N ASP A 159 39.49 6.52 28.62
CA ASP A 159 39.99 5.35 29.34
C ASP A 159 38.87 4.54 30.01
N ALA A 160 39.22 3.35 30.51
CA ALA A 160 38.27 2.42 31.10
C ALA A 160 37.68 2.90 32.45
N SER A 161 38.38 3.76 33.18
CA SER A 161 37.90 4.31 34.46
C SER A 161 36.76 5.29 34.20
N GLN A 162 36.94 6.21 33.25
CA GLN A 162 35.92 7.18 32.88
C GLN A 162 34.64 6.51 32.36
N LEU A 163 34.79 5.43 31.57
CA LEU A 163 33.65 4.62 31.14
C LEU A 163 32.92 3.98 32.32
N ALA A 164 33.66 3.45 33.30
CA ALA A 164 33.07 2.90 34.51
C ALA A 164 32.30 3.96 35.31
N ASP A 165 32.85 5.17 35.46
CA ASP A 165 32.19 6.27 36.18
C ASP A 165 30.86 6.70 35.54
N VAL A 166 30.81 6.75 34.19
CA VAL A 166 29.57 7.04 33.46
C VAL A 166 28.55 5.94 33.66
N ILE A 167 28.97 4.67 33.59
CA ILE A 167 28.09 3.53 33.82
C ILE A 167 27.56 3.55 35.26
N ASP A 168 28.42 3.76 36.25
CA ASP A 168 28.02 3.85 37.66
C ASP A 168 27.04 5.02 37.88
N SER A 169 27.20 6.14 37.17
CA SER A 169 26.25 7.26 37.20
C SER A 169 24.87 6.89 36.65
N VAL A 170 24.82 6.10 35.56
CA VAL A 170 23.58 5.54 35.01
C VAL A 170 22.94 4.57 36.01
N LEU A 171 23.73 3.63 36.54
CA LEU A 171 23.26 2.54 37.39
C LEU A 171 22.78 3.02 38.77
N SER A 172 23.47 4.02 39.35
CA SER A 172 23.10 4.68 40.61
C SER A 172 21.95 5.68 40.48
N ARG A 173 21.46 5.92 39.25
CA ARG A 173 20.44 6.93 38.97
C ARG A 173 20.83 8.32 39.47
N ASN A 174 22.08 8.70 39.25
CA ASN A 174 22.62 9.99 39.66
C ASN A 174 21.72 11.13 39.14
N PRO A 175 21.20 12.04 40.00
CA PRO A 175 20.26 13.09 39.58
C PRO A 175 20.81 13.98 38.45
N SER A 176 22.05 14.43 38.58
CA SER A 176 22.72 15.24 37.54
C SER A 176 22.88 14.51 36.21
N TRP A 177 23.04 13.18 36.22
CA TRP A 177 23.03 12.39 34.98
C TRP A 177 21.64 12.32 34.35
N ILE A 178 20.59 12.13 35.16
CA ILE A 178 19.20 12.09 34.69
C ILE A 178 18.81 13.41 34.04
N ASP A 179 19.16 14.53 34.68
CA ASP A 179 18.89 15.88 34.17
C ASP A 179 19.64 16.10 32.84
N PHE A 180 20.95 15.85 32.81
CA PHE A 180 21.76 15.97 31.60
C PHE A 180 21.25 15.09 30.44
N TYR A 181 20.87 13.85 30.74
CA TYR A 181 20.30 12.93 29.76
C TYR A 181 18.96 13.46 29.23
N GLY A 182 18.06 13.90 30.12
CA GLY A 182 16.75 14.44 29.76
C GLY A 182 16.85 15.68 28.87
N GLU A 183 17.69 16.65 29.25
CA GLU A 183 17.97 17.85 28.46
C GLU A 183 18.52 17.48 27.07
N SER A 184 19.55 16.63 27.02
CA SER A 184 20.20 16.22 25.76
C SER A 184 19.23 15.54 24.79
N ILE A 185 18.35 14.65 25.28
CA ILE A 185 17.37 13.95 24.46
C ILE A 185 16.26 14.89 23.95
N ASN A 186 15.87 15.89 24.76
CA ASN A 186 14.86 16.88 24.39
C ASN A 186 15.41 17.92 23.39
N GLU A 187 16.64 18.36 23.57
CA GLU A 187 17.29 19.38 22.73
C GLU A 187 17.80 18.82 21.39
N MET A 188 18.06 17.50 21.31
CA MET A 188 18.39 16.87 20.02
C MET A 188 17.19 16.90 19.07
N GLY A 189 17.11 17.96 18.28
CA GLY A 189 16.24 18.04 17.12
C GLY A 189 16.60 16.95 16.10
N LEU A 190 15.57 16.26 15.62
CA LEU A 190 15.67 15.50 14.37
C LEU A 190 15.12 16.36 13.25
N ASP A 191 15.73 16.26 12.07
CA ASP A 191 15.21 16.90 10.87
C ASP A 191 13.81 16.33 10.56
N GLY A 192 12.79 17.19 10.68
CA GLY A 192 11.38 16.82 10.53
C GLY A 192 11.06 16.28 9.15
N GLU A 193 11.58 16.91 8.09
CA GLU A 193 11.36 16.48 6.71
C GLU A 193 12.01 15.11 6.43
N ALA A 194 13.24 14.90 6.93
CA ALA A 194 13.91 13.61 6.83
C ALA A 194 13.17 12.51 7.62
N SER A 195 12.57 12.87 8.75
CA SER A 195 11.78 11.93 9.57
C SER A 195 10.49 11.52 8.87
N GLU A 196 9.73 12.45 8.30
CA GLU A 196 8.51 12.17 7.54
C GLU A 196 8.78 11.28 6.33
N ARG A 197 9.83 11.59 5.56
CA ARG A 197 10.23 10.77 4.41
C ARG A 197 10.61 9.35 4.83
N THR A 198 11.29 9.20 5.96
CA THR A 198 11.67 7.89 6.50
C THR A 198 10.43 7.10 6.89
N GLN A 199 9.48 7.74 7.56
CA GLN A 199 8.21 7.12 7.96
C GLN A 199 7.41 6.63 6.74
N GLN A 200 7.29 7.44 5.68
CA GLN A 200 6.60 7.01 4.45
C GLN A 200 7.27 5.79 3.79
N ILE A 201 8.61 5.73 3.80
CA ILE A 201 9.34 4.57 3.27
C ILE A 201 9.09 3.34 4.16
N GLU A 202 9.11 3.50 5.48
CA GLU A 202 8.85 2.44 6.45
C GLU A 202 7.43 1.88 6.31
N GLU A 203 6.43 2.74 6.14
CA GLU A 203 5.03 2.35 5.89
C GLU A 203 4.93 1.48 4.63
N ARG A 204 5.55 1.91 3.51
CA ARG A 204 5.59 1.14 2.27
C ARG A 204 6.29 -0.21 2.43
N MET A 205 7.44 -0.23 3.11
CA MET A 205 8.18 -1.47 3.39
C MET A 205 7.40 -2.41 4.30
N THR A 206 6.61 -1.87 5.24
CA THR A 206 5.72 -2.65 6.11
C THR A 206 4.60 -3.29 5.30
N GLN A 207 3.96 -2.54 4.39
CA GLN A 207 2.94 -3.11 3.50
C GLN A 207 3.52 -4.19 2.57
N ALA A 208 4.73 -3.97 2.05
CA ALA A 208 5.45 -4.97 1.26
C ALA A 208 5.70 -6.27 2.06
N ALA A 209 6.12 -6.15 3.32
CA ALA A 209 6.34 -7.31 4.19
C ALA A 209 5.04 -8.06 4.53
N LEU A 210 3.95 -7.34 4.81
CA LEU A 210 2.63 -7.95 5.05
C LEU A 210 2.11 -8.68 3.80
N ALA A 211 2.27 -8.08 2.62
CA ALA A 211 1.93 -8.71 1.36
C ALA A 211 2.79 -9.97 1.10
N GLU A 212 4.09 -9.95 1.39
CA GLU A 212 4.97 -11.12 1.25
C GLU A 212 4.50 -12.27 2.16
N VAL A 213 4.05 -12.00 3.39
CA VAL A 213 3.49 -13.02 4.29
C VAL A 213 2.21 -13.63 3.73
N ARG A 214 1.28 -12.80 3.24
CA ARG A 214 0.02 -13.28 2.63
C ARG A 214 0.28 -14.05 1.33
N PHE A 215 1.22 -13.56 0.50
CA PHE A 215 1.72 -14.24 -0.68
C PHE A 215 2.24 -15.64 -0.37
N ILE A 216 3.17 -15.77 0.60
CA ILE A 216 3.76 -17.06 0.97
C ILE A 216 2.66 -18.01 1.47
N SER A 217 1.69 -17.50 2.23
CA SER A 217 0.55 -18.30 2.70
C SER A 217 -0.31 -18.80 1.54
N ALA A 218 -0.63 -17.96 0.55
CA ALA A 218 -1.39 -18.36 -0.62
C ALA A 218 -0.62 -19.34 -1.54
N ILE A 219 0.70 -19.16 -1.68
CA ILE A 219 1.58 -20.11 -2.40
C ILE A 219 1.59 -21.48 -1.71
N TRP A 220 1.57 -21.51 -0.37
CA TRP A 220 1.51 -22.76 0.39
C TRP A 220 0.28 -23.59 0.02
N ASP A 221 -0.85 -22.92 -0.21
CA ASP A 221 -2.12 -23.52 -0.67
C ASP A 221 -2.19 -23.72 -2.19
N ARG A 222 -1.12 -23.40 -2.94
CA ARG A 222 -1.07 -23.39 -4.41
C ARG A 222 -2.11 -22.49 -5.06
N ASN A 223 -2.60 -21.49 -4.34
CA ASN A 223 -3.51 -20.49 -4.88
C ASN A 223 -2.70 -19.36 -5.52
N TYR A 224 -2.19 -19.63 -6.73
CA TYR A 224 -1.30 -18.72 -7.46
C TYR A 224 -1.98 -17.39 -7.81
N ALA A 225 -3.28 -17.42 -8.14
CA ALA A 225 -4.04 -16.21 -8.43
C ALA A 225 -4.16 -15.28 -7.20
N ALA A 226 -4.51 -15.83 -6.04
CA ALA A 226 -4.56 -15.05 -4.80
C ALA A 226 -3.17 -14.55 -4.39
N ALA A 227 -2.14 -15.40 -4.52
CA ALA A 227 -0.76 -15.01 -4.25
C ALA A 227 -0.34 -13.83 -5.13
N ARG A 228 -0.56 -13.93 -6.45
CA ARG A 228 -0.28 -12.86 -7.40
C ARG A 228 -0.94 -11.54 -6.99
N GLN A 229 -2.22 -11.56 -6.64
CA GLN A 229 -2.97 -10.36 -6.24
C GLN A 229 -2.34 -9.65 -5.03
N GLU A 230 -1.87 -10.40 -4.03
CA GLU A 230 -1.23 -9.82 -2.84
C GLU A 230 0.00 -8.98 -3.18
N LEU A 231 0.85 -9.48 -4.10
CA LEU A 231 2.03 -8.74 -4.55
C LEU A 231 1.70 -7.64 -5.57
N GLU A 232 0.77 -7.87 -6.51
CA GLU A 232 0.34 -6.87 -7.49
C GLU A 232 -0.22 -5.62 -6.81
N ALA A 233 -0.94 -5.79 -5.69
CA ALA A 233 -1.53 -4.69 -4.95
C ALA A 233 -0.49 -3.69 -4.38
N VAL A 234 0.73 -4.16 -4.09
CA VAL A 234 1.77 -3.34 -3.42
C VAL A 234 3.02 -3.10 -4.27
N ILE A 235 3.13 -3.68 -5.47
CA ILE A 235 4.38 -3.71 -6.26
C ILE A 235 4.92 -2.31 -6.59
N GLN A 236 4.03 -1.35 -6.86
CA GLN A 236 4.37 0.03 -7.20
C GLN A 236 4.92 0.81 -5.99
N GLU A 237 4.22 0.73 -4.85
CA GLU A 237 4.67 1.37 -3.62
C GLU A 237 5.97 0.72 -3.11
N THR A 238 6.11 -0.59 -3.28
CA THR A 238 7.36 -1.30 -3.03
C THR A 238 8.48 -0.75 -3.90
N ALA A 239 8.25 -0.55 -5.21
CA ALA A 239 9.27 -0.01 -6.12
C ALA A 239 9.71 1.41 -5.74
N ARG A 240 8.80 2.24 -5.23
CA ARG A 240 9.09 3.60 -4.74
C ARG A 240 9.95 3.60 -3.47
N ALA A 241 9.84 2.56 -2.65
CA ALA A 241 10.61 2.41 -1.41
C ALA A 241 11.95 1.68 -1.64
N ASP A 242 11.92 0.55 -2.33
CA ASP A 242 13.07 -0.30 -2.65
C ASP A 242 12.86 -1.03 -3.99
N GLU A 243 13.47 -0.49 -5.04
CA GLU A 243 13.44 -1.05 -6.39
C GLU A 243 13.93 -2.51 -6.44
N LYS A 244 14.92 -2.87 -5.63
CA LYS A 244 15.47 -4.23 -5.61
C LYS A 244 14.47 -5.20 -4.97
N LEU A 245 13.81 -4.80 -3.89
CA LEU A 245 12.74 -5.59 -3.29
C LEU A 245 11.56 -5.77 -4.27
N SER A 246 11.19 -4.72 -4.98
CA SER A 246 10.18 -4.83 -6.04
C SER A 246 10.61 -5.81 -7.14
N GLY A 247 11.87 -5.74 -7.58
CA GLY A 247 12.43 -6.72 -8.52
C GLY A 247 12.40 -8.16 -8.00
N TRP A 248 12.60 -8.38 -6.71
CA TRP A 248 12.42 -9.68 -6.06
C TRP A 248 10.96 -10.14 -6.10
N HIS A 249 10.00 -9.23 -5.86
CA HIS A 249 8.57 -9.54 -5.99
C HIS A 249 8.16 -9.81 -7.45
N ASN A 250 8.74 -9.13 -8.43
CA ASN A 250 8.49 -9.43 -9.85
C ASN A 250 8.91 -10.87 -10.21
N LEU A 251 9.95 -11.42 -9.59
CA LEU A 251 10.35 -12.82 -9.78
C LEU A 251 9.24 -13.77 -9.32
N TRP A 252 8.62 -13.48 -8.17
CA TRP A 252 7.50 -14.24 -7.61
C TRP A 252 6.21 -14.08 -8.40
N LEU A 253 5.92 -12.87 -8.90
CA LEU A 253 4.81 -12.60 -9.79
C LEU A 253 4.94 -13.39 -11.10
N GLY A 254 6.13 -13.39 -11.71
CA GLY A 254 6.43 -14.20 -12.90
C GLY A 254 6.16 -15.68 -12.67
N MET A 255 6.56 -16.22 -11.51
CA MET A 255 6.29 -17.61 -11.13
C MET A 255 4.78 -17.90 -11.02
N CYS A 256 4.00 -17.00 -10.42
CA CYS A 256 2.55 -17.19 -10.31
C CYS A 256 1.88 -17.19 -11.69
N LEU A 257 2.22 -16.22 -12.53
CA LEU A 257 1.68 -16.12 -13.89
C LEU A 257 2.05 -17.33 -14.75
N GLU A 258 3.25 -17.86 -14.59
CA GLU A 258 3.67 -19.10 -15.25
C GLU A 258 2.86 -20.31 -14.79
N CYS A 259 2.56 -20.41 -13.48
CA CYS A 259 1.66 -21.45 -12.94
C CYS A 259 0.20 -21.26 -13.36
N GLU A 260 -0.22 -20.02 -13.66
CA GLU A 260 -1.53 -19.66 -14.22
C GLU A 260 -1.58 -19.82 -15.76
N GLU A 261 -0.49 -20.29 -16.38
CA GLU A 261 -0.31 -20.46 -17.83
C GLU A 261 -0.37 -19.15 -18.65
N ASP A 262 -0.19 -17.99 -18.01
CA ASP A 262 0.02 -16.70 -18.69
C ASP A 262 1.51 -16.43 -18.91
N TYR A 263 2.06 -17.19 -19.86
CA TYR A 263 3.49 -17.19 -20.15
C TYR A 263 4.00 -15.84 -20.67
N GLU A 264 3.16 -15.04 -21.32
CA GLU A 264 3.56 -13.73 -21.82
C GLU A 264 3.68 -12.71 -20.69
N ALA A 265 2.67 -12.62 -19.82
CA ALA A 265 2.76 -11.76 -18.64
C ALA A 265 3.87 -12.23 -17.70
N ALA A 266 4.05 -13.54 -17.53
CA ALA A 266 5.16 -14.10 -16.77
C ALA A 266 6.51 -13.63 -17.33
N GLN A 267 6.69 -13.69 -18.66
CA GLN A 267 7.92 -13.25 -19.32
C GLN A 267 8.19 -11.75 -19.10
N GLU A 268 7.16 -10.90 -19.09
CA GLU A 268 7.30 -9.48 -18.75
C GLU A 268 7.77 -9.28 -17.30
N GLU A 269 7.15 -9.98 -16.35
CA GLU A 269 7.50 -9.90 -14.93
C GLU A 269 8.94 -10.37 -14.67
N TYR A 270 9.35 -11.48 -15.29
CA TYR A 270 10.73 -11.95 -15.23
C TYR A 270 11.71 -10.95 -15.84
N LEU A 271 11.35 -10.25 -16.92
CA LEU A 271 12.19 -9.21 -17.49
C LEU A 271 12.32 -8.01 -16.55
N ARG A 272 11.22 -7.59 -15.89
CA ARG A 272 11.25 -6.54 -14.85
C ARG A 272 12.14 -6.95 -13.69
N ALA A 273 12.00 -8.19 -13.19
CA ALA A 273 12.87 -8.75 -12.16
C ALA A 273 14.34 -8.71 -12.57
N TYR A 274 14.66 -9.17 -13.78
CA TYR A 274 16.01 -9.17 -14.33
C TYR A 274 16.60 -7.75 -14.40
N GLN A 275 15.83 -6.76 -14.85
CA GLN A 275 16.26 -5.36 -14.91
C GLN A 275 16.50 -4.78 -13.51
N ARG A 276 15.48 -4.85 -12.64
CA ARG A 276 15.53 -4.28 -11.28
C ARG A 276 16.60 -4.94 -10.43
N LEU A 277 16.84 -6.25 -10.55
CA LEU A 277 17.88 -6.99 -9.82
C LEU A 277 19.27 -6.92 -10.47
N ALA A 278 19.54 -5.86 -11.26
CA ALA A 278 20.84 -5.62 -11.92
C ALA A 278 21.35 -6.82 -12.74
N LYS A 279 20.45 -7.56 -13.37
CA LYS A 279 20.76 -8.70 -14.25
C LYS A 279 21.45 -9.86 -13.54
N LYS A 280 21.30 -9.96 -12.21
CA LYS A 280 21.96 -10.97 -11.38
C LYS A 280 21.12 -12.21 -11.11
N VAL A 281 19.83 -12.19 -11.45
CA VAL A 281 18.98 -13.38 -11.46
C VAL A 281 19.00 -14.00 -12.85
N ILE A 282 19.06 -15.33 -12.88
CA ILE A 282 18.82 -16.09 -14.11
C ILE A 282 17.32 -16.33 -14.18
N VAL A 283 16.67 -15.70 -15.16
CA VAL A 283 15.27 -15.94 -15.50
C VAL A 283 15.18 -16.62 -16.86
N SER A 284 14.12 -17.38 -17.08
CA SER A 284 13.87 -17.95 -18.41
C SER A 284 13.71 -16.82 -19.43
N LYS A 285 14.44 -16.91 -20.55
CA LYS A 285 14.37 -15.94 -21.65
C LYS A 285 13.25 -16.25 -22.64
N SER A 286 12.70 -17.45 -22.57
CA SER A 286 11.59 -17.89 -23.38
C SER A 286 10.78 -18.84 -22.53
N ILE A 287 9.63 -18.36 -22.08
CA ILE A 287 8.58 -19.19 -21.52
C ILE A 287 7.60 -19.39 -22.66
N SER A 288 7.50 -20.62 -23.12
CA SER A 288 6.61 -21.01 -24.19
C SER A 288 5.70 -22.10 -23.67
N GLY A 289 4.40 -21.84 -23.71
CA GLY A 289 3.39 -22.87 -23.74
C GLY A 289 2.63 -22.81 -25.05
N VAL A 290 1.65 -23.67 -25.20
CA VAL A 290 0.76 -23.65 -26.37
C VAL A 290 0.04 -22.31 -26.37
N SER A 291 0.49 -21.37 -27.22
CA SER A 291 -0.33 -20.22 -27.54
C SER A 291 -1.65 -20.80 -28.00
N HIS A 292 -2.73 -20.48 -27.28
CA HIS A 292 -4.05 -20.67 -27.86
C HIS A 292 -4.15 -19.60 -28.93
N ASP A 293 -3.52 -19.88 -30.08
CA ASP A 293 -3.66 -19.11 -31.30
C ASP A 293 -5.15 -19.11 -31.59
N ALA A 294 -5.76 -17.96 -31.30
CA ALA A 294 -7.14 -17.63 -31.58
C ALA A 294 -7.33 -17.62 -33.11
N THR A 295 -7.51 -18.81 -33.67
CA THR A 295 -8.08 -19.04 -35.00
C THR A 295 -9.59 -19.25 -34.91
N ALA A 296 -10.22 -18.66 -33.90
CA ALA A 296 -11.66 -18.45 -33.89
C ALA A 296 -11.93 -17.10 -34.56
N ILE A 297 -12.82 -17.07 -35.54
CA ILE A 297 -13.42 -15.85 -36.09
C ILE A 297 -13.94 -15.05 -34.89
N MET A 298 -13.24 -13.98 -34.51
CA MET A 298 -13.63 -13.18 -33.37
C MET A 298 -14.91 -12.42 -33.76
N PRO A 299 -16.02 -12.56 -33.02
CA PRO A 299 -17.15 -11.66 -33.19
C PRO A 299 -16.67 -10.22 -32.95
N GLU A 300 -17.25 -9.26 -33.67
CA GLU A 300 -16.97 -7.84 -33.41
C GLU A 300 -17.31 -7.52 -31.95
N LEU A 301 -16.31 -7.09 -31.18
CA LEU A 301 -16.49 -6.67 -29.80
C LEU A 301 -17.33 -5.39 -29.78
N THR A 302 -18.36 -5.38 -28.92
CA THR A 302 -19.09 -4.15 -28.59
C THR A 302 -18.13 -3.11 -28.01
N ASP A 303 -18.50 -1.82 -28.08
CA ASP A 303 -17.67 -0.76 -27.49
C ASP A 303 -17.45 -0.97 -25.99
N PHE A 304 -18.46 -1.48 -25.27
CA PHE A 304 -18.32 -1.81 -23.86
C PHE A 304 -17.29 -2.92 -23.62
N GLU A 305 -17.37 -4.02 -24.37
CA GLU A 305 -16.37 -5.10 -24.29
C GLU A 305 -14.97 -4.59 -24.60
N ARG A 306 -14.83 -3.72 -25.61
CA ARG A 306 -13.53 -3.09 -25.92
C ARG A 306 -12.99 -2.28 -24.75
N GLN A 307 -13.81 -1.48 -24.08
CA GLN A 307 -13.37 -0.71 -22.91
C GLN A 307 -12.93 -1.62 -21.76
N ILE A 308 -13.68 -2.68 -21.47
CA ILE A 308 -13.33 -3.61 -20.40
C ILE A 308 -12.09 -4.44 -20.75
N ASP A 309 -11.98 -4.95 -21.98
CA ASP A 309 -10.79 -5.68 -22.46
C ASP A 309 -9.52 -4.80 -22.36
N LEU A 310 -9.60 -3.52 -22.73
CA LEU A 310 -8.47 -2.59 -22.66
C LEU A 310 -7.92 -2.38 -21.23
N ILE A 311 -8.73 -2.71 -20.22
CA ILE A 311 -8.36 -2.63 -18.80
C ILE A 311 -7.99 -4.02 -18.29
N ALA A 312 -8.94 -4.96 -18.32
CA ALA A 312 -8.84 -6.26 -17.68
C ALA A 312 -7.78 -7.17 -18.33
N GLU A 313 -7.61 -7.09 -19.66
CA GLU A 313 -6.65 -7.90 -20.43
C GLU A 313 -5.26 -7.25 -20.56
N ARG A 314 -4.97 -6.20 -19.78
CA ARG A 314 -3.62 -5.67 -19.68
C ARG A 314 -2.67 -6.72 -19.11
N LYS A 315 -1.70 -7.16 -19.91
CA LYS A 315 -0.74 -8.21 -19.52
C LYS A 315 0.07 -7.79 -18.29
N SER A 316 0.69 -6.61 -18.35
CA SER A 316 1.41 -6.06 -17.20
C SER A 316 0.50 -5.68 -16.02
N PRO A 317 0.81 -6.12 -14.79
CA PRO A 317 0.19 -5.62 -13.57
C PRO A 317 0.33 -4.11 -13.43
N GLU A 318 1.50 -3.53 -13.75
CA GLU A 318 1.67 -2.08 -13.70
C GLU A 318 0.79 -1.33 -14.72
N GLY A 319 0.62 -1.88 -15.92
CA GLY A 319 -0.25 -1.30 -16.94
C GLY A 319 -1.73 -1.41 -16.56
N TYR A 320 -2.14 -2.56 -16.00
CA TYR A 320 -3.47 -2.74 -15.41
C TYR A 320 -3.72 -1.68 -14.34
N GLN A 321 -2.87 -1.63 -13.31
CA GLN A 321 -3.02 -0.69 -12.18
C GLN A 321 -3.06 0.76 -12.63
N LYS A 322 -2.19 1.16 -13.58
CA LYS A 322 -2.19 2.52 -14.12
C LYS A 322 -3.50 2.85 -14.85
N THR A 323 -3.99 1.94 -15.68
CA THR A 323 -5.22 2.15 -16.46
C THR A 323 -6.44 2.15 -15.56
N PHE A 324 -6.48 1.22 -14.62
CA PHE A 324 -7.57 1.08 -13.66
C PHE A 324 -7.61 2.25 -12.68
N GLN A 325 -6.46 2.76 -12.23
CA GLN A 325 -6.40 4.00 -11.45
C GLN A 325 -6.89 5.20 -12.25
N ARG A 326 -6.59 5.28 -13.56
CA ARG A 326 -7.12 6.34 -14.44
C ARG A 326 -8.64 6.28 -14.51
N LEU A 327 -9.23 5.08 -14.64
CA LEU A 327 -10.68 4.89 -14.54
C LEU A 327 -11.18 5.41 -13.20
N ARG A 328 -10.64 4.92 -12.08
CA ARG A 328 -11.07 5.34 -10.73
C ARG A 328 -11.06 6.85 -10.55
N THR A 329 -9.99 7.51 -11.00
CA THR A 329 -9.86 8.96 -10.90
C THR A 329 -10.85 9.71 -11.80
N SER A 330 -11.13 9.24 -13.03
CA SER A 330 -12.06 9.93 -13.92
C SER A 330 -13.52 9.82 -13.47
N VAL A 331 -13.89 8.78 -12.72
CA VAL A 331 -15.26 8.61 -12.17
C VAL A 331 -15.39 8.95 -10.68
N ALA A 332 -14.35 9.51 -10.06
CA ALA A 332 -14.33 9.84 -8.63
C ALA A 332 -15.34 10.94 -8.25
N GLY A 333 -15.66 11.85 -9.17
CA GLY A 333 -16.61 12.93 -8.92
C GLY A 333 -18.02 12.46 -8.51
N LEU A 334 -18.40 11.21 -8.79
CA LEU A 334 -19.73 10.68 -8.48
C LEU A 334 -19.97 10.42 -6.97
N ASP A 335 -18.92 10.35 -6.14
CA ASP A 335 -19.04 10.20 -4.68
C ASP A 335 -18.13 11.13 -3.88
N ASP A 336 -17.33 11.96 -4.55
CA ASP A 336 -16.50 12.95 -3.91
C ASP A 336 -17.35 14.16 -3.47
N SER A 337 -17.57 14.27 -2.16
CA SER A 337 -18.29 15.40 -1.53
C SER A 337 -17.65 16.77 -1.77
N THR A 338 -16.39 16.82 -2.23
CA THR A 338 -15.66 18.05 -2.55
C THR A 338 -15.66 18.38 -4.04
N ALA A 339 -16.20 17.51 -4.88
CA ALA A 339 -16.26 17.73 -6.33
C ALA A 339 -17.20 18.89 -6.69
N SER A 340 -16.72 19.78 -7.54
CA SER A 340 -17.54 20.82 -8.17
C SER A 340 -18.52 20.22 -9.19
N ILE A 341 -19.61 20.94 -9.49
CA ILE A 341 -20.62 20.49 -10.46
C ILE A 341 -19.99 20.07 -11.81
N PRO A 342 -19.08 20.86 -12.44
CA PRO A 342 -18.43 20.44 -13.69
C PRO A 342 -17.60 19.15 -13.56
N GLN A 343 -17.00 18.90 -12.39
CA GLN A 343 -16.26 17.65 -12.14
C GLN A 343 -17.21 16.44 -12.00
N GLN A 344 -18.42 16.65 -11.47
CA GLN A 344 -19.44 15.61 -11.37
C GLN A 344 -20.04 15.30 -12.75
N GLU A 345 -20.28 16.32 -13.58
CA GLU A 345 -20.70 16.15 -14.98
C GLU A 345 -19.64 15.38 -15.78
N GLU A 346 -18.36 15.74 -15.65
CA GLU A 346 -17.28 15.01 -16.32
C GLU A 346 -17.16 13.57 -15.83
N ALA A 347 -17.35 13.32 -14.53
CA ALA A 347 -17.33 11.97 -13.97
C ALA A 347 -18.49 11.12 -14.48
N LEU A 348 -19.67 11.71 -14.65
CA LEU A 348 -20.83 11.04 -15.26
C LEU A 348 -20.60 10.79 -16.76
N ARG A 349 -20.03 11.76 -17.48
CA ARG A 349 -19.66 11.60 -18.90
C ARG A 349 -18.65 10.46 -19.07
N ALA A 350 -17.61 10.41 -18.24
CA ALA A 350 -16.61 9.36 -18.24
C ALA A 350 -17.21 7.98 -17.92
N LEU A 351 -18.16 7.90 -16.97
CA LEU A 351 -18.86 6.65 -16.68
C LEU A 351 -19.60 6.11 -17.91
N GLY A 352 -20.32 6.97 -18.64
CA GLY A 352 -20.99 6.59 -19.89
C GLY A 352 -20.03 6.02 -20.94
N GLU A 353 -18.87 6.66 -21.09
CA GLU A 353 -17.81 6.21 -22.01
C GLU A 353 -17.27 4.82 -21.63
N TYR A 354 -16.98 4.56 -20.34
CA TYR A 354 -16.54 3.23 -19.89
C TYR A 354 -17.61 2.15 -20.02
N LEU A 355 -18.89 2.53 -20.03
CA LEU A 355 -20.01 1.63 -20.28
C LEU A 355 -20.25 1.38 -21.77
N GLY A 356 -19.42 1.96 -22.65
CA GLY A 356 -19.48 1.77 -24.10
C GLY A 356 -20.50 2.64 -24.82
N PHE A 357 -21.00 3.70 -24.19
CA PHE A 357 -21.91 4.67 -24.83
C PHE A 357 -21.13 5.84 -25.42
N ALA A 358 -21.65 6.42 -26.50
CA ALA A 358 -21.23 7.75 -26.93
C ALA A 358 -21.75 8.77 -25.89
N SER A 359 -20.82 9.35 -25.13
CA SER A 359 -21.12 10.16 -23.95
C SER A 359 -20.46 11.54 -24.03
N THR A 360 -21.29 12.58 -24.04
CA THR A 360 -20.90 14.00 -24.27
C THR A 360 -21.47 14.93 -23.20
N ARG A 361 -21.03 16.20 -23.20
CA ARG A 361 -21.58 17.27 -22.35
C ARG A 361 -22.08 18.45 -23.21
N PRO A 362 -23.25 18.33 -23.86
CA PRO A 362 -23.73 19.31 -24.85
C PRO A 362 -23.73 20.78 -24.38
N ASP A 363 -24.16 21.07 -23.15
CA ASP A 363 -24.14 22.44 -22.63
C ASP A 363 -22.71 23.02 -22.56
N ASN A 364 -21.74 22.19 -22.15
CA ASN A 364 -20.33 22.57 -22.08
C ASN A 364 -19.66 22.62 -23.46
N ASP A 365 -19.98 21.67 -24.34
CA ASP A 365 -19.29 21.44 -25.61
C ASP A 365 -19.81 22.37 -26.72
N ASP A 366 -21.13 22.56 -26.78
CA ASP A 366 -21.84 23.29 -27.85
C ASP A 366 -22.62 24.52 -27.34
N GLY A 367 -22.65 24.75 -26.01
CA GLY A 367 -23.38 25.87 -25.40
C GLY A 367 -24.90 25.67 -25.34
N THR A 368 -25.38 24.45 -25.63
CA THR A 368 -26.81 24.11 -25.61
C THR A 368 -27.04 22.61 -25.49
N GLY A 369 -28.12 22.22 -24.80
CA GLY A 369 -28.49 20.82 -24.57
C GLY A 369 -28.31 20.44 -23.09
N PRO A 370 -28.51 19.16 -22.74
CA PRO A 370 -28.38 18.70 -21.35
C PRO A 370 -26.92 18.75 -20.85
N ASP A 371 -26.74 18.70 -19.53
CA ASP A 371 -25.41 18.68 -18.90
C ASP A 371 -24.59 17.46 -19.32
N VAL A 372 -25.22 16.28 -19.38
CA VAL A 372 -24.60 15.03 -19.87
C VAL A 372 -25.59 14.27 -20.75
N PHE A 373 -25.10 13.71 -21.85
CA PHE A 373 -25.92 12.97 -22.81
C PHE A 373 -25.26 11.65 -23.21
N TRP A 374 -25.99 10.54 -23.08
CA TRP A 374 -25.53 9.21 -23.45
C TRP A 374 -26.34 8.66 -24.62
N VAL A 375 -25.64 8.08 -25.60
CA VAL A 375 -26.22 7.45 -26.79
C VAL A 375 -25.68 6.04 -26.96
N ASP A 376 -26.60 5.09 -27.10
CA ASP A 376 -26.31 3.76 -27.63
C ASP A 376 -26.61 3.79 -29.13
N GLU A 377 -25.56 3.95 -29.93
CA GLU A 377 -25.65 4.05 -31.40
C GLU A 377 -26.22 2.76 -32.01
N ASN A 378 -25.89 1.60 -31.43
CA ASN A 378 -26.32 0.30 -31.93
C ASN A 378 -27.80 0.04 -31.64
N ALA A 379 -28.26 0.38 -30.43
CA ALA A 379 -29.66 0.22 -30.04
C ALA A 379 -30.55 1.40 -30.46
N GLN A 380 -29.96 2.47 -31.01
CA GLN A 380 -30.60 3.74 -31.33
C GLN A 380 -31.42 4.30 -30.16
N LYS A 381 -30.80 4.34 -28.98
CA LYS A 381 -31.41 4.82 -27.73
C LYS A 381 -30.55 5.90 -27.10
N CYS A 382 -31.19 6.83 -26.39
CA CYS A 382 -30.47 7.88 -25.68
C CYS A 382 -31.06 8.14 -24.28
N LEU A 383 -30.22 8.70 -23.41
CA LEU A 383 -30.55 9.07 -22.04
C LEU A 383 -29.84 10.39 -21.71
N ALA A 384 -30.58 11.36 -21.20
CA ALA A 384 -30.05 12.67 -20.86
C ALA A 384 -30.03 12.88 -19.34
N PHE A 385 -29.09 13.70 -18.86
CA PHE A 385 -28.94 14.02 -17.45
C PHE A 385 -28.81 15.53 -17.24
N GLU A 386 -29.43 16.01 -16.16
CA GLU A 386 -29.39 17.39 -15.67
C GLU A 386 -28.92 17.37 -14.21
N LEU A 387 -27.73 17.88 -13.91
CA LEU A 387 -27.13 17.82 -12.58
C LEU A 387 -27.60 19.01 -11.73
N LYS A 388 -28.40 18.70 -10.70
CA LYS A 388 -28.85 19.64 -9.66
C LYS A 388 -28.29 19.25 -8.28
N THR A 389 -27.02 18.83 -8.25
CA THR A 389 -26.31 18.31 -7.06
C THR A 389 -25.91 19.39 -6.06
N GLY A 390 -25.85 20.66 -6.46
CA GLY A 390 -25.54 21.80 -5.58
C GLY A 390 -26.72 22.33 -4.75
N LYS A 391 -27.88 21.67 -4.72
CA LYS A 391 -29.06 22.12 -3.97
C LYS A 391 -29.03 21.61 -2.51
N LYS A 392 -29.71 22.34 -1.61
CA LYS A 392 -29.85 22.00 -0.17
C LYS A 392 -30.61 20.68 0.03
N GLU A 393 -30.52 20.09 1.24
CA GLU A 393 -31.45 19.02 1.67
C GLU A 393 -32.92 19.46 1.48
N ASP A 394 -33.75 18.57 0.93
CA ASP A 394 -35.14 18.83 0.50
C ASP A 394 -35.28 20.01 -0.50
N PRO A 395 -34.70 19.93 -1.70
CA PRO A 395 -34.73 21.03 -2.64
C PRO A 395 -36.11 21.21 -3.29
N THR A 396 -36.47 22.47 -3.58
CA THR A 396 -37.58 22.77 -4.49
C THR A 396 -37.06 22.85 -5.93
N TYR A 397 -37.68 22.09 -6.83
CA TYR A 397 -37.50 22.21 -8.28
C TYR A 397 -38.48 23.24 -8.81
N TYR A 398 -37.95 24.39 -9.23
CA TYR A 398 -38.75 25.55 -9.65
C TYR A 398 -39.16 25.44 -11.12
N LYS A 399 -40.12 26.28 -11.53
CA LYS A 399 -40.58 26.38 -12.92
C LYS A 399 -39.42 26.48 -13.93
N LYS A 400 -38.40 27.31 -13.62
CA LYS A 400 -37.20 27.46 -14.46
C LYS A 400 -36.42 26.16 -14.68
N ASP A 401 -36.35 25.30 -13.65
CA ASP A 401 -35.60 24.04 -13.73
C ASP A 401 -36.32 23.07 -14.67
N VAL A 402 -37.66 23.09 -14.64
CA VAL A 402 -38.52 22.27 -15.50
C VAL A 402 -38.59 22.83 -16.93
N GLU A 403 -38.63 24.15 -17.11
CA GLU A 403 -38.55 24.79 -18.42
C GLU A 403 -37.24 24.41 -19.13
N GLN A 404 -36.11 24.49 -18.42
CA GLN A 404 -34.82 24.02 -18.92
C GLN A 404 -34.88 22.55 -19.38
N GLY A 405 -35.53 21.68 -18.60
CA GLY A 405 -35.70 20.28 -19.00
C GLY A 405 -36.56 20.08 -20.24
N HIS A 406 -37.60 20.90 -20.44
CA HIS A 406 -38.41 20.84 -21.66
C HIS A 406 -37.59 21.27 -22.87
N ASP A 407 -36.75 22.29 -22.71
CA ASP A 407 -35.81 22.73 -23.75
C ASP A 407 -34.82 21.61 -24.11
N HIS A 408 -34.30 20.87 -23.12
CA HIS A 408 -33.44 19.71 -23.36
C HIS A 408 -34.16 18.56 -24.08
N LEU A 409 -35.40 18.26 -23.70
CA LEU A 409 -36.20 17.23 -24.40
C LEU A 409 -36.47 17.63 -25.86
N GLU A 410 -36.71 18.90 -26.13
CA GLU A 410 -36.88 19.41 -27.48
C GLU A 410 -35.58 19.38 -28.28
N TRP A 411 -34.46 19.74 -27.66
CA TRP A 411 -33.12 19.60 -28.25
C TRP A 411 -32.83 18.14 -28.66
N ILE A 412 -33.18 17.16 -27.83
CA ILE A 412 -33.01 15.73 -28.15
C ILE A 412 -33.88 15.35 -29.36
N LYS A 413 -35.13 15.80 -29.42
CA LYS A 413 -36.02 15.51 -30.56
C LYS A 413 -35.50 16.08 -31.88
N GLN A 414 -34.89 17.26 -31.84
CA GLN A 414 -34.35 17.92 -33.04
C GLN A 414 -33.06 17.27 -33.54
N ASN A 415 -32.13 16.94 -32.63
CA ASN A 415 -30.81 16.45 -32.98
C ASN A 415 -30.73 14.91 -33.09
N TYR A 416 -31.61 14.19 -32.39
CA TYR A 416 -31.62 12.73 -32.29
C TYR A 416 -33.00 12.14 -32.58
N SER A 417 -33.70 12.66 -33.59
CA SER A 417 -35.08 12.27 -33.96
C SER A 417 -35.29 10.78 -34.28
N ASN A 418 -34.22 10.08 -34.70
CA ASN A 418 -34.24 8.64 -34.98
C ASN A 418 -33.95 7.77 -33.76
N TYR A 419 -33.68 8.37 -32.59
CA TYR A 419 -33.34 7.67 -31.37
C TYR A 419 -34.54 7.64 -30.41
N LEU A 420 -34.72 6.51 -29.73
CA LEU A 420 -35.68 6.42 -28.63
C LEU A 420 -35.08 7.09 -27.37
N CYS A 421 -35.64 8.24 -26.98
CA CYS A 421 -35.31 8.88 -25.72
C CYS A 421 -35.90 8.11 -24.54
N LEU A 422 -35.03 7.60 -23.66
CA LEU A 422 -35.44 6.86 -22.46
C LEU A 422 -35.84 7.79 -21.32
N GLY A 423 -35.50 9.08 -21.43
CA GLY A 423 -35.91 10.16 -20.53
C GLY A 423 -34.80 11.19 -20.27
N LEU A 424 -35.17 12.24 -19.54
CA LEU A 424 -34.26 13.20 -18.92
C LEU A 424 -34.24 12.95 -17.41
N VAL A 425 -33.05 12.70 -16.86
CA VAL A 425 -32.85 12.37 -15.45
C VAL A 425 -32.17 13.54 -14.74
N TYR A 426 -32.89 14.16 -13.81
CA TYR A 426 -32.31 15.10 -12.88
C TYR A 426 -31.50 14.33 -11.86
N VAL A 427 -30.24 14.71 -11.67
CA VAL A 427 -29.33 14.13 -10.68
C VAL A 427 -29.22 15.08 -9.51
N GLY A 428 -29.85 14.75 -8.39
CA GLY A 428 -29.87 15.59 -7.19
C GLY A 428 -30.76 15.02 -6.09
N SER A 429 -30.74 15.65 -4.91
CA SER A 429 -31.48 15.17 -3.75
C SER A 429 -32.99 15.14 -3.98
N TYR A 430 -33.67 14.13 -3.41
CA TYR A 430 -35.11 14.06 -3.44
C TYR A 430 -35.73 15.25 -2.70
N GLY A 431 -36.72 15.89 -3.34
CA GLY A 431 -37.40 17.04 -2.75
C GLY A 431 -38.79 17.27 -3.36
N LYS A 432 -39.18 18.54 -3.46
CA LYS A 432 -40.50 19.00 -3.88
C LYS A 432 -40.45 19.71 -5.23
N ARG A 433 -41.58 19.82 -5.91
CA ARG A 433 -41.72 20.70 -7.06
C ARG A 433 -42.52 21.94 -6.71
N ASP A 434 -42.16 23.06 -7.32
CA ASP A 434 -42.93 24.29 -7.21
C ASP A 434 -44.33 24.12 -7.82
N LYS A 435 -45.34 24.81 -7.29
CA LYS A 435 -46.73 24.74 -7.78
C LYS A 435 -46.87 25.19 -9.23
N ALA A 436 -46.02 26.09 -9.71
CA ALA A 436 -45.99 26.55 -11.09
C ALA A 436 -45.15 25.63 -12.01
N ALA A 437 -44.46 24.62 -11.47
CA ALA A 437 -43.65 23.69 -12.23
C ALA A 437 -44.48 22.49 -12.74
N ASN A 438 -44.47 22.29 -14.07
CA ASN A 438 -45.25 21.26 -14.76
C ASN A 438 -44.31 20.32 -15.54
N PRO A 439 -43.68 19.33 -14.87
CA PRO A 439 -42.72 18.43 -15.50
C PRO A 439 -43.39 17.46 -16.50
N SER A 440 -42.63 17.07 -17.52
CA SER A 440 -43.04 16.04 -18.50
C SER A 440 -43.05 14.64 -17.88
N SER A 441 -43.76 13.70 -18.50
CA SER A 441 -43.70 12.26 -18.17
C SER A 441 -42.34 11.63 -18.49
N GLU A 442 -41.49 12.36 -19.23
CA GLU A 442 -40.13 11.96 -19.59
C GLU A 442 -39.08 12.48 -18.59
N MET A 443 -39.48 13.25 -17.57
CA MET A 443 -38.58 13.80 -16.55
C MET A 443 -38.58 12.96 -15.28
N TYR A 444 -37.39 12.51 -14.88
CA TYR A 444 -37.17 11.65 -13.72
C TYR A 444 -36.12 12.27 -12.79
N LEU A 445 -36.05 11.77 -11.57
CA LEU A 445 -35.11 12.21 -10.55
C LEU A 445 -34.41 11.00 -9.94
N CYS A 446 -33.08 11.07 -9.80
CA CYS A 446 -32.28 10.19 -8.96
C CYS A 446 -31.26 10.96 -8.14
N ASP A 447 -30.90 10.37 -7.00
CA ASP A 447 -29.74 10.81 -6.23
C ASP A 447 -28.43 10.36 -6.89
N ILE A 448 -27.37 11.16 -6.77
CA ILE A 448 -26.04 10.85 -7.36
C ILE A 448 -25.48 9.51 -6.84
N SER A 449 -25.87 9.09 -5.63
CA SER A 449 -25.49 7.79 -5.07
C SER A 449 -25.94 6.60 -5.93
N VAL A 450 -27.01 6.73 -6.72
CA VAL A 450 -27.45 5.68 -7.65
C VAL A 450 -26.43 5.48 -8.78
N LEU A 451 -25.87 6.58 -9.30
CA LEU A 451 -24.82 6.56 -10.32
C LEU A 451 -23.49 6.07 -9.72
N ALA A 452 -23.16 6.51 -8.50
CA ALA A 452 -22.02 5.99 -7.75
C ALA A 452 -22.12 4.47 -7.53
N ALA A 453 -23.33 3.94 -7.29
CA ALA A 453 -23.54 2.50 -7.15
C ALA A 453 -23.30 1.73 -8.46
N ILE A 454 -23.75 2.26 -9.62
CA ILE A 454 -23.46 1.68 -10.93
C ILE A 454 -21.95 1.67 -11.20
N ARG A 455 -21.27 2.78 -10.91
CA ARG A 455 -19.81 2.89 -10.99
C ARG A 455 -19.11 1.86 -10.09
N ASN A 456 -19.56 1.70 -8.84
CA ASN A 456 -18.96 0.72 -7.92
C ASN A 456 -19.15 -0.72 -8.42
N GLN A 457 -20.31 -1.04 -9.00
CA GLN A 457 -20.54 -2.33 -9.64
C GLN A 457 -19.57 -2.56 -10.81
N LEU A 458 -19.30 -1.52 -11.61
CA LEU A 458 -18.36 -1.60 -12.74
C LEU A 458 -16.92 -1.85 -12.25
N ILE A 459 -16.46 -1.07 -11.26
CA ILE A 459 -15.12 -1.20 -10.68
C ILE A 459 -14.94 -2.59 -10.07
N SER A 460 -15.89 -3.05 -9.25
CA SER A 460 -15.87 -4.39 -8.64
C SER A 460 -15.85 -5.48 -9.71
N GLY A 461 -16.66 -5.34 -10.75
CA GLY A 461 -16.69 -6.29 -11.87
C GLY A 461 -15.34 -6.41 -12.58
N ILE A 462 -14.65 -5.29 -12.81
CA ILE A 462 -13.30 -5.30 -13.41
C ILE A 462 -12.28 -5.98 -12.47
N GLU A 463 -12.37 -5.77 -11.16
CA GLU A 463 -11.51 -6.46 -10.18
C GLU A 463 -11.75 -7.96 -10.15
N ASP A 464 -13.02 -8.38 -10.18
CA ASP A 464 -13.41 -9.79 -10.25
C ASP A 464 -12.90 -10.43 -11.55
N LEU A 465 -13.01 -9.74 -12.68
CA LEU A 465 -12.44 -10.19 -13.95
C LEU A 465 -10.91 -10.31 -13.90
N ARG A 466 -10.23 -9.39 -13.21
CA ARG A 466 -8.76 -9.45 -13.04
C ARG A 466 -8.32 -10.61 -12.13
N ALA A 467 -9.16 -11.03 -11.20
CA ALA A 467 -8.92 -12.17 -10.32
C ALA A 467 -8.91 -13.50 -11.07
N ILE A 468 -9.65 -13.59 -12.18
CA ILE A 468 -9.75 -14.78 -13.00
C ILE A 468 -8.45 -14.98 -13.79
N THR A 469 -8.11 -16.25 -14.04
CA THR A 469 -6.95 -16.61 -14.84
C THR A 469 -7.05 -16.01 -16.25
N PRO A 470 -5.93 -15.54 -16.83
CA PRO A 470 -5.92 -14.93 -18.16
C PRO A 470 -6.60 -15.79 -19.24
N THR A 471 -6.39 -17.11 -19.22
CA THR A 471 -7.02 -18.05 -20.16
C THR A 471 -8.54 -18.06 -20.10
N GLN A 472 -9.13 -17.84 -18.92
CA GLN A 472 -10.59 -17.83 -18.73
C GLN A 472 -11.18 -16.42 -18.83
N ARG A 473 -10.37 -15.38 -18.62
CA ARG A 473 -10.83 -13.99 -18.46
C ARG A 473 -11.61 -13.48 -19.66
N ARG A 474 -11.13 -13.68 -20.89
CA ARG A 474 -11.82 -13.19 -22.10
C ARG A 474 -13.27 -13.69 -22.21
N SER A 475 -13.51 -14.97 -21.92
CA SER A 475 -14.88 -15.52 -21.92
C SER A 475 -15.78 -14.86 -20.87
N LYS A 476 -15.19 -14.51 -19.73
CA LYS A 476 -15.86 -13.87 -18.60
C LYS A 476 -16.10 -12.38 -18.84
N VAL A 477 -15.25 -11.70 -19.61
CA VAL A 477 -15.50 -10.32 -20.06
C VAL A 477 -16.76 -10.27 -20.93
N THR A 478 -16.88 -11.16 -21.92
CA THR A 478 -18.09 -11.23 -22.75
C THR A 478 -19.34 -11.51 -21.92
N GLU A 479 -19.27 -12.48 -20.99
CA GLU A 479 -20.38 -12.79 -20.08
C GLU A 479 -20.77 -11.56 -19.24
N PHE A 480 -19.78 -10.89 -18.62
CA PHE A 480 -19.96 -9.69 -17.83
C PHE A 480 -20.63 -8.57 -18.63
N CYS A 481 -20.12 -8.27 -19.83
CA CYS A 481 -20.59 -7.18 -20.69
C CYS A 481 -21.97 -7.44 -21.32
N SER A 482 -22.36 -8.72 -21.45
CA SER A 482 -23.67 -9.11 -22.01
C SER A 482 -24.85 -8.85 -21.05
N GLY A 483 -24.57 -8.60 -19.76
CA GLY A 483 -25.59 -8.40 -18.73
C GLY A 483 -26.54 -7.25 -19.05
N LEU A 484 -27.86 -7.48 -18.88
CA LEU A 484 -28.89 -6.48 -19.09
C LEU A 484 -28.69 -5.21 -18.25
N GLN A 485 -28.06 -5.35 -17.08
CA GLN A 485 -27.77 -4.23 -16.19
C GLN A 485 -26.80 -3.19 -16.77
N TRP A 486 -26.07 -3.55 -17.84
CA TRP A 486 -25.11 -2.67 -18.52
C TRP A 486 -25.67 -2.07 -19.81
N LYS A 487 -26.84 -2.52 -20.27
CA LYS A 487 -27.54 -1.90 -21.40
C LYS A 487 -28.16 -0.58 -20.97
N LEU A 488 -28.31 0.36 -21.90
CA LEU A 488 -28.79 1.71 -21.59
C LEU A 488 -30.17 1.70 -20.94
N GLU A 489 -31.05 0.77 -21.31
CA GLU A 489 -32.37 0.56 -20.70
C GLU A 489 -32.29 -0.02 -19.30
N GLY A 490 -31.33 -0.94 -19.06
CA GLY A 490 -31.05 -1.47 -17.74
C GLY A 490 -30.60 -0.35 -16.80
N ILE A 491 -29.72 0.54 -17.28
CA ILE A 491 -29.29 1.71 -16.52
C ILE A 491 -30.43 2.70 -16.33
N ALA A 492 -31.17 3.03 -17.39
CA ALA A 492 -32.35 3.90 -17.32
C ALA A 492 -33.35 3.40 -16.28
N SER A 493 -33.60 2.08 -16.19
CA SER A 493 -34.48 1.51 -15.18
C SER A 493 -34.01 1.74 -13.74
N LYS A 494 -32.69 1.80 -13.52
CA LYS A 494 -32.09 2.09 -12.20
C LYS A 494 -32.12 3.59 -11.86
N VAL A 495 -31.85 4.46 -12.84
CA VAL A 495 -31.75 5.92 -12.61
C VAL A 495 -33.10 6.63 -12.69
N LYS A 496 -34.14 6.01 -13.25
CA LYS A 496 -35.50 6.58 -13.28
C LYS A 496 -36.26 6.31 -11.97
N VAL A 497 -35.70 6.74 -10.84
CA VAL A 497 -36.18 6.39 -9.49
C VAL A 497 -37.53 7.02 -9.17
N LYS A 498 -37.68 8.33 -9.38
CA LYS A 498 -38.95 9.05 -9.13
C LYS A 498 -39.31 9.89 -10.35
N SER A 499 -40.55 9.79 -10.82
CA SER A 499 -41.06 10.72 -11.83
C SER A 499 -41.21 12.11 -11.20
N MET A 500 -40.74 13.16 -11.89
CA MET A 500 -40.87 14.53 -11.40
C MET A 500 -42.33 14.97 -11.25
N GLN A 501 -43.26 14.40 -12.02
CA GLN A 501 -44.70 14.67 -11.90
C GLN A 501 -45.28 14.25 -10.55
N ASN A 502 -44.67 13.23 -9.94
CA ASN A 502 -45.08 12.63 -8.67
C ASN A 502 -44.31 13.23 -7.48
N LEU A 503 -43.57 14.32 -7.65
CA LEU A 503 -43.01 15.07 -6.53
C LEU A 503 -44.13 15.83 -5.82
N ASP A 504 -44.02 15.88 -4.49
CA ASP A 504 -44.92 16.69 -3.66
C ASP A 504 -44.79 18.16 -4.07
N VAL A 505 -45.92 18.87 -4.04
CA VAL A 505 -45.95 20.29 -4.38
C VAL A 505 -45.52 21.09 -3.16
N SER A 506 -44.56 21.98 -3.32
CA SER A 506 -44.15 22.89 -2.25
C SER A 506 -45.32 23.81 -1.86
N SER A 507 -45.49 23.99 -0.56
CA SER A 507 -46.55 24.82 0.05
C SER A 507 -46.51 26.27 -0.40
#